data_AF-A0A0Q8MWI6-F1
#
_entry.id   AF-A0A0Q8MWI6-F1
#
_cell.length_a   1.000
_cell.length_b   1.000
_cell.length_c   1.000
_cell.angle_alpha   90.00
_cell.angle_beta   90.00
_cell.angle_gamma   90.00
#
_symmetry.space_group_name_H-M   'P 1'
#
loop_
_entity.id
_entity.type
_entity.pdbx_description
1 polymer ?
#
loop_
_entity_poly.entity_id
_entity_poly.type
_entity_poly.pdbx_seq_one_letter_code
_entity_poly.pdbx_strand_id
1 'polypeptide(L)'
;MYQNPNIFSFANKELSQDAVITWLLNWSDLKYKMANELMHQLGLSFLQSLLFKQNIILTEIENLVVKRQFHKIDVFVSFQMEGKLYGIIIEDKVHAGVHNKQLANYKNKILDLKLCDILVPIYFKTGYQVNFSIVIENQYHHYSIKDFLSVLNPVIVTQINNDILTQYHSYLLEKEQHFDEAHLSAENYTMLPLKEWNWWTCAKFFHTYKKHFDAGWGTVPNNRGPLLAFWFGGEKFTLTKANNETINLTLYMDIIFRDKRVEVAYRLSLEGNTQTTPEVRNQVYNAFCPYLKYKNVECKRPSFTKAKETLKLAQITNLDYNIQYQDFVKKLEEYQKIIKRFAANFNQELSPTLPASDSLVNTVVSRPEKSLHI
;
A
#
# COMPACT_ATOMS: atom_id res chain seq x y z
N MET A 1 -16.83 31.68 -11.64
CA MET A 1 -16.08 32.56 -10.73
C MET A 1 -14.64 32.06 -10.67
N TYR A 2 -13.65 32.93 -10.82
CA TYR A 2 -12.26 32.55 -10.57
C TYR A 2 -12.08 32.39 -9.05
N GLN A 3 -11.63 31.21 -8.61
CA GLN A 3 -11.21 31.04 -7.23
C GLN A 3 -9.91 31.81 -7.00
N ASN A 4 -9.78 32.47 -5.86
CA ASN A 4 -8.51 33.07 -5.46
C ASN A 4 -7.40 32.00 -5.47
N PRO A 5 -6.18 32.33 -5.94
CA PRO A 5 -5.06 31.42 -5.87
C PRO A 5 -4.83 30.95 -4.43
N ASN A 6 -4.68 29.64 -4.23
CA ASN A 6 -4.38 29.04 -2.93
C ASN A 6 -2.92 28.60 -2.90
N ILE A 7 -2.14 29.13 -1.94
CA ILE A 7 -0.71 28.80 -1.83
C ILE A 7 -0.44 27.31 -1.64
N PHE A 8 -1.34 26.58 -0.96
CA PHE A 8 -1.21 25.16 -0.69
C PHE A 8 -1.47 24.28 -1.92
N SER A 9 -2.05 24.83 -2.99
CA SER A 9 -2.13 24.14 -4.28
C SER A 9 -0.76 24.02 -4.96
N PHE A 10 0.20 24.89 -4.60
CA PHE A 10 1.55 24.92 -5.18
C PHE A 10 2.63 24.41 -4.22
N ALA A 11 2.39 24.48 -2.91
CA ALA A 11 3.37 24.10 -1.90
C ALA A 11 3.66 22.58 -1.92
N ASN A 12 4.88 22.20 -1.53
CA ASN A 12 5.20 20.79 -1.28
C ASN A 12 4.28 20.28 -0.16
N LYS A 13 3.44 19.28 -0.49
CA LYS A 13 2.33 18.85 0.36
C LYS A 13 2.77 18.48 1.77
N GLU A 14 3.78 17.60 1.90
CA GLU A 14 4.28 17.12 3.20
C GLU A 14 4.95 18.27 3.99
N LEU A 15 5.84 19.03 3.37
CA LEU A 15 6.51 20.15 4.07
C LEU A 15 5.55 21.26 4.50
N SER A 16 4.52 21.54 3.69
CA SER A 16 3.51 22.56 4.00
C SER A 16 2.62 22.13 5.16
N GLN A 17 2.29 20.84 5.23
CA GLN A 17 1.48 20.28 6.30
C GLN A 17 2.24 20.25 7.62
N ASP A 18 3.51 19.82 7.63
CA ASP A 18 4.40 19.93 8.81
C ASP A 18 4.43 21.36 9.38
N ALA A 19 4.53 22.35 8.49
CA ALA A 19 4.60 23.75 8.86
C ALA A 19 3.27 24.22 9.49
N VAL A 20 2.13 23.86 8.92
CA VAL A 20 0.81 24.24 9.46
C VAL A 20 0.53 23.55 10.78
N ILE A 21 0.82 22.25 10.91
CA ILE A 21 0.68 21.49 12.16
C ILE A 21 1.52 22.16 13.25
N THR A 22 2.80 22.45 12.96
CA THR A 22 3.70 23.14 13.89
C THR A 22 3.19 24.52 14.26
N TRP A 23 2.72 25.29 13.28
CA TRP A 23 2.21 26.65 13.48
C TRP A 23 0.98 26.65 14.38
N LEU A 24 0.00 25.77 14.15
CA LEU A 24 -1.20 25.65 14.99
C LEU A 24 -0.87 25.18 16.41
N LEU A 25 0.04 24.23 16.57
CA LEU A 25 0.48 23.77 17.90
C LEU A 25 1.22 24.85 18.68
N ASN A 26 1.95 25.75 18.00
CA ASN A 26 2.58 26.87 18.69
C ASN A 26 1.55 27.81 19.30
N TRP A 27 0.38 28.00 18.66
CA TRP A 27 -0.67 28.83 19.22
C TRP A 27 -1.21 28.32 20.55
N SER A 28 -1.04 27.05 20.89
CA SER A 28 -1.41 26.50 22.21
C SER A 28 -0.56 27.05 23.36
N ASP A 29 0.57 27.72 23.08
CA ASP A 29 1.43 28.34 24.10
C ASP A 29 0.74 29.56 24.71
N LEU A 30 0.68 29.62 26.04
CA LEU A 30 0.06 30.70 26.80
C LEU A 30 0.63 32.08 26.42
N LYS A 31 1.90 32.16 26.02
CA LYS A 31 2.54 33.43 25.62
C LYS A 31 1.87 34.09 24.40
N TYR A 32 1.16 33.33 23.57
CA TYR A 32 0.44 33.86 22.41
C TYR A 32 -1.02 34.22 22.69
N LYS A 33 -1.56 33.91 23.88
CA LYS A 33 -2.95 34.18 24.25
C LYS A 33 -3.34 35.64 24.08
N MET A 34 -2.50 36.56 24.54
CA MET A 34 -2.76 38.01 24.42
C MET A 34 -2.62 38.53 22.99
N ALA A 35 -1.84 37.85 22.13
CA ALA A 35 -1.64 38.26 20.75
C ALA A 35 -2.86 37.92 19.88
N ASN A 36 -3.47 36.75 20.09
CA ASN A 36 -4.71 36.36 19.42
C ASN A 36 -5.39 35.22 20.22
N GLU A 37 -6.41 35.59 20.98
CA GLU A 37 -7.12 34.64 21.84
C GLU A 37 -7.83 33.53 21.06
N LEU A 38 -8.42 33.84 19.90
CA LEU A 38 -9.13 32.86 19.07
C LEU A 38 -8.16 31.84 18.46
N MET A 39 -6.99 32.29 17.98
CA MET A 39 -5.95 31.37 17.51
C MET A 39 -5.40 30.52 18.64
N HIS A 40 -5.22 31.09 19.83
CA HIS A 40 -4.78 30.34 21.01
C HIS A 40 -5.78 29.24 21.38
N GLN A 41 -7.08 29.55 21.40
CA GLN A 41 -8.15 28.57 21.63
C GLN A 41 -8.19 27.49 20.54
N LEU A 42 -7.97 27.85 19.27
CA LEU A 42 -7.86 26.88 18.18
C LEU A 42 -6.65 25.96 18.36
N GLY A 43 -5.50 26.51 18.75
CA GLY A 43 -4.30 25.74 19.08
C GLY A 43 -4.56 24.75 20.22
N LEU A 44 -5.20 25.18 21.31
CA LEU A 44 -5.57 24.29 22.41
C LEU A 44 -6.56 23.20 21.97
N SER A 45 -7.54 23.55 21.13
CA SER A 45 -8.49 22.59 20.56
C SER A 45 -7.80 21.54 19.68
N PHE A 46 -6.80 21.95 18.90
CA PHE A 46 -5.99 21.03 18.11
C PHE A 46 -5.10 20.14 18.98
N LEU A 47 -4.46 20.69 20.02
CA LEU A 47 -3.69 19.89 20.96
C LEU A 47 -4.58 18.87 21.69
N GLN A 48 -5.76 19.28 22.12
CA GLN A 48 -6.75 18.41 22.75
C GLN A 48 -7.19 17.28 21.82
N SER A 49 -7.44 17.54 20.53
CA SER A 49 -7.88 16.48 19.61
C SER A 49 -6.81 15.40 19.41
N LEU A 50 -5.53 15.76 19.45
CA LEU A 50 -4.41 14.81 19.41
C LEU A 50 -4.39 13.94 20.69
N LEU A 51 -4.49 14.56 21.86
CA LEU A 51 -4.52 13.86 23.16
C LEU A 51 -5.74 12.93 23.30
N PHE A 52 -6.88 13.35 22.76
CA PHE A 52 -8.12 12.60 22.81
C PHE A 52 -8.02 11.26 22.07
N LYS A 53 -7.08 11.09 21.12
CA LYS A 53 -6.80 9.78 20.50
C LYS A 53 -6.38 8.71 21.51
N GLN A 54 -5.89 9.12 22.68
CA GLN A 54 -5.57 8.26 23.81
C GLN A 54 -6.48 8.52 25.03
N ASN A 55 -7.64 9.14 24.81
CA ASN A 55 -8.62 9.52 25.86
C ASN A 55 -8.03 10.41 26.96
N ILE A 56 -7.05 11.26 26.63
CA ILE A 56 -6.48 12.23 27.56
C ILE A 56 -7.21 13.57 27.41
N ILE A 57 -7.64 14.13 28.54
CA ILE A 57 -8.26 15.47 28.61
C ILE A 57 -7.17 16.49 28.90
N LEU A 58 -7.13 17.57 28.11
CA LEU A 58 -6.23 18.69 28.25
C LEU A 58 -6.71 19.58 29.40
N THR A 59 -5.83 19.85 30.35
CA THR A 59 -6.01 20.85 31.40
C THR A 59 -4.98 21.96 31.22
N GLU A 60 -4.65 22.70 32.28
CA GLU A 60 -3.62 23.75 32.19
C GLU A 60 -2.26 23.14 31.86
N ILE A 61 -1.58 23.72 30.87
CA ILE A 61 -0.28 23.26 30.41
C ILE A 61 0.80 24.30 30.66
N GLU A 62 2.02 23.81 30.86
CA GLU A 62 3.21 24.63 31.05
C GLU A 62 4.34 24.14 30.14
N ASN A 63 5.32 25.02 29.89
CA ASN A 63 6.57 24.68 29.21
C ASN A 63 6.38 24.00 27.84
N LEU A 64 5.42 24.47 27.04
CA LEU A 64 5.17 23.95 25.71
C LEU A 64 6.38 24.17 24.78
N VAL A 65 6.82 23.10 24.16
CA VAL A 65 7.88 23.09 23.16
C VAL A 65 7.40 22.32 21.94
N VAL A 66 7.46 22.95 20.77
CA VAL A 66 7.13 22.34 19.48
C VAL A 66 8.39 22.37 18.61
N LYS A 67 8.84 21.21 18.14
CA LYS A 67 10.04 21.04 17.30
C LYS A 67 9.70 20.29 16.04
N ARG A 68 10.29 20.71 14.92
CA ARG A 68 10.23 19.98 13.65
C ARG A 68 11.47 19.12 13.46
N GLN A 69 11.31 17.99 12.77
CA GLN A 69 12.41 17.10 12.36
C GLN A 69 13.31 16.66 13.53
N PHE A 70 12.75 16.62 14.74
CA PHE A 70 13.47 16.29 15.97
C PHE A 70 13.73 14.78 16.01
N HIS A 71 15.01 14.37 15.98
CA HIS A 71 15.39 12.97 15.77
C HIS A 71 14.75 12.32 14.52
N LYS A 72 14.55 13.11 13.45
CA LYS A 72 13.88 12.72 12.20
C LYS A 72 12.37 12.47 12.30
N ILE A 73 11.77 12.82 13.44
CA ILE A 73 10.31 12.83 13.62
C ILE A 73 9.78 14.14 13.06
N ASP A 74 8.73 14.09 12.23
CA ASP A 74 8.24 15.26 11.49
C ASP A 74 7.87 16.42 12.44
N VAL A 75 7.06 16.13 13.47
CA VAL A 75 6.78 17.07 14.57
C VAL A 75 6.86 16.38 15.93
N PHE A 76 7.56 17.00 16.88
CA PHE A 76 7.61 16.62 18.29
C PHE A 76 7.07 17.75 19.15
N VAL A 77 6.17 17.43 20.07
CA VAL A 77 5.60 18.35 21.05
C VAL A 77 5.91 17.83 22.44
N SER A 78 6.33 18.70 23.36
CA SER A 78 6.42 18.37 24.78
C SER A 78 5.86 19.49 25.65
N PHE A 79 5.19 19.14 26.72
CA PHE A 79 4.63 20.09 27.69
C PHE A 79 4.40 19.40 29.03
N GLN A 80 4.24 20.17 30.09
CA GLN A 80 3.85 19.68 31.40
C GLN A 80 2.36 19.87 31.62
N MET A 81 1.71 18.87 32.22
CA MET A 81 0.31 18.90 32.62
C MET A 81 0.16 17.99 33.84
N GLU A 82 -0.51 18.47 34.90
CA GLU A 82 -0.73 17.70 36.14
C GLU A 82 0.55 17.04 36.73
N GLY A 83 1.66 17.76 36.67
CA GLY A 83 2.95 17.29 37.20
C GLY A 83 3.65 16.19 36.39
N LYS A 84 3.16 15.87 35.18
CA LYS A 84 3.76 14.89 34.26
C LYS A 84 4.25 15.58 32.99
N LEU A 85 5.34 15.06 32.42
CA LEU A 85 5.85 15.47 31.12
C LEU A 85 5.18 14.65 30.02
N TYR A 86 4.42 15.32 29.16
CA TYR A 86 3.80 14.73 27.98
C TYR A 86 4.68 14.93 26.76
N GLY A 87 4.74 13.91 25.92
CA GLY A 87 5.37 13.94 24.60
C GLY A 87 4.36 13.52 23.54
N ILE A 88 4.25 14.28 22.45
CA ILE A 88 3.49 13.90 21.26
C ILE A 88 4.48 13.79 20.11
N ILE A 89 4.50 12.65 19.43
CA ILE A 89 5.22 12.48 18.17
C ILE A 89 4.20 12.40 17.05
N ILE A 90 4.39 13.19 16.00
CA ILE A 90 3.53 13.22 14.84
C ILE A 90 4.39 12.85 13.63
N GLU A 91 4.03 11.74 12.99
CA GLU A 91 4.52 11.38 11.67
C GLU A 91 3.50 11.84 10.64
N ASP A 92 3.87 12.75 9.75
CA ASP A 92 3.02 13.20 8.65
C ASP A 92 3.25 12.35 7.40
N LYS A 93 2.18 11.91 6.75
CA LYS A 93 2.23 11.40 5.39
C LYS A 93 1.06 11.92 4.54
N VAL A 94 1.36 12.45 3.36
CA VAL A 94 0.32 12.87 2.39
C VAL A 94 -0.06 11.73 1.43
N HIS A 95 0.90 11.00 0.84
CA HIS A 95 0.58 9.92 -0.13
C HIS A 95 1.26 8.58 0.13
N ALA A 96 2.53 8.58 0.55
CA ALA A 96 3.28 7.33 0.75
C ALA A 96 2.82 6.57 2.00
N GLY A 97 2.91 5.24 1.96
CA GLY A 97 2.79 4.40 3.14
C GLY A 97 4.10 4.38 3.94
N VAL A 98 4.02 4.02 5.23
CA VAL A 98 5.18 3.97 6.12
C VAL A 98 5.76 2.55 6.18
N HIS A 99 7.09 2.45 6.28
CA HIS A 99 7.77 1.20 6.60
C HIS A 99 7.75 0.94 8.10
N ASN A 100 7.40 -0.28 8.52
CA ASN A 100 7.26 -0.67 9.94
C ASN A 100 8.44 -0.22 10.83
N LYS A 101 9.67 -0.40 10.37
CA LYS A 101 10.88 -0.01 11.12
C LYS A 101 10.93 1.49 11.47
N GLN A 102 10.35 2.35 10.64
CA GLN A 102 10.43 3.80 10.85
C GLN A 102 9.63 4.23 12.10
N LEU A 103 8.36 3.84 12.20
CA LEU A 103 7.50 4.18 13.34
C LEU A 103 8.05 3.62 14.65
N ALA A 104 8.46 2.34 14.64
CA ALA A 104 9.08 1.69 15.79
C ALA A 104 10.32 2.46 16.27
N ASN A 105 11.21 2.83 15.35
CA ASN A 105 12.45 3.55 15.68
C ASN A 105 12.17 4.91 16.32
N TYR A 106 11.19 5.66 15.83
CA TYR A 106 10.86 6.98 16.35
C TYR A 106 10.29 6.91 17.76
N LYS A 107 9.33 6.01 17.99
CA LYS A 107 8.76 5.76 19.31
C LYS A 107 9.83 5.32 20.31
N ASN A 108 10.63 4.30 19.96
CA ASN A 108 11.68 3.78 20.83
C ASN A 108 12.72 4.85 21.14
N LYS A 109 13.08 5.70 20.17
CA LYS A 109 14.06 6.76 20.38
C LYS A 109 13.63 7.77 21.46
N ILE A 110 12.35 8.13 21.50
CA ILE A 110 11.81 9.05 22.53
C ILE A 110 11.77 8.37 23.91
N LEU A 111 11.37 7.10 23.96
CA LEU A 111 11.31 6.33 25.19
C LEU A 111 12.70 6.07 25.79
N ASP A 112 13.68 5.69 24.96
CA ASP A 112 15.08 5.43 25.37
C ASP A 112 15.74 6.68 25.95
N LEU A 113 15.44 7.85 25.37
CA LEU A 113 15.93 9.15 25.85
C LEU A 113 15.14 9.67 27.06
N LYS A 114 14.07 8.98 27.48
CA LYS A 114 13.19 9.35 28.60
C LYS A 114 12.71 10.80 28.52
N LEU A 115 12.29 11.22 27.32
CA LEU A 115 11.89 12.62 27.06
C LEU A 115 10.46 12.96 27.50
N CYS A 116 9.71 11.98 28.00
CA CYS A 116 8.36 12.16 28.53
C CYS A 116 7.96 10.99 29.43
N ASP A 117 7.03 11.23 30.34
CA ASP A 117 6.36 10.21 31.15
C ASP A 117 5.23 9.54 30.36
N ILE A 118 4.53 10.33 29.54
CA ILE A 118 3.40 9.88 28.71
C ILE A 118 3.69 10.25 27.25
N LEU A 119 3.74 9.24 26.38
CA LEU A 119 3.95 9.42 24.94
C LEU A 119 2.65 9.15 24.17
N VAL A 120 2.25 10.12 23.34
CA VAL A 120 1.12 10.01 22.41
C VAL A 120 1.64 9.96 20.97
N PRO A 121 1.73 8.76 20.35
CA PRO A 121 2.18 8.62 18.98
C PRO A 121 1.03 8.82 17.98
N ILE A 122 1.17 9.81 17.10
CA ILE A 122 0.17 10.18 16.10
C ILE A 122 0.69 9.90 14.69
N TYR A 123 -0.10 9.17 13.90
CA TYR A 123 0.10 9.03 12.46
C TYR A 123 -0.88 9.95 11.75
N PHE A 124 -0.39 11.11 11.34
CA PHE A 124 -1.18 12.15 10.70
C PHE A 124 -1.22 11.91 9.21
N LYS A 125 -2.38 11.46 8.71
CA LYS A 125 -2.54 11.06 7.31
C LYS A 125 -3.58 11.93 6.63
N THR A 126 -3.12 12.71 5.66
CA THR A 126 -3.98 13.53 4.80
C THR A 126 -4.19 12.91 3.41
N GLY A 127 -4.19 11.57 3.34
CA GLY A 127 -4.33 10.79 2.10
C GLY A 127 -5.17 9.54 2.30
N TYR A 128 -5.93 9.14 1.28
CA TYR A 128 -6.62 7.85 1.30
C TYR A 128 -5.61 6.69 1.31
N GLN A 129 -5.82 5.74 2.23
CA GLN A 129 -4.95 4.59 2.42
C GLN A 129 -5.80 3.35 2.70
N VAL A 130 -5.60 2.29 1.91
CA VAL A 130 -6.39 1.04 2.01
C VAL A 130 -5.96 0.20 3.22
N ASN A 131 -4.72 0.34 3.69
CA ASN A 131 -4.13 -0.53 4.72
C ASN A 131 -3.48 0.26 5.86
N PHE A 132 -3.98 0.12 7.10
CA PHE A 132 -3.41 0.73 8.30
C PHE A 132 -2.71 -0.27 9.25
N SER A 133 -2.48 -1.53 8.85
CA SER A 133 -1.89 -2.54 9.74
C SER A 133 -0.57 -2.09 10.37
N ILE A 134 0.34 -1.47 9.61
CA ILE A 134 1.63 -0.99 10.12
C ILE A 134 1.45 0.08 11.22
N VAL A 135 0.45 0.95 11.08
CA VAL A 135 0.17 2.02 12.05
C VAL A 135 -0.34 1.40 13.36
N ILE A 136 -1.25 0.44 13.26
CA ILE A 136 -1.83 -0.29 14.40
C ILE A 136 -0.78 -1.15 15.09
N GLU A 137 0.03 -1.90 14.34
CA GLU A 137 1.12 -2.75 14.85
C GLU A 137 2.14 -1.93 15.66
N ASN A 138 2.40 -0.68 15.25
CA ASN A 138 3.30 0.23 15.97
C ASN A 138 2.61 1.03 17.08
N GLN A 139 1.34 0.78 17.34
CA GLN A 139 0.53 1.47 18.34
C GLN A 139 0.49 3.00 18.13
N TYR A 140 0.51 3.44 16.88
CA TYR A 140 0.25 4.84 16.52
C TYR A 140 -1.25 5.06 16.39
N HIS A 141 -1.73 6.24 16.79
CA HIS A 141 -3.10 6.64 16.57
C HIS A 141 -3.23 7.32 15.21
N HIS A 142 -4.09 6.76 14.35
CA HIS A 142 -4.42 7.39 13.07
C HIS A 142 -5.19 8.69 13.31
N TYR A 143 -4.69 9.79 12.74
CA TYR A 143 -5.33 11.10 12.73
C TYR A 143 -5.58 11.52 11.28
N SER A 144 -6.85 11.58 10.90
CA SER A 144 -7.32 11.78 9.54
C SER A 144 -7.60 13.25 9.21
N ILE A 145 -7.88 13.55 7.93
CA ILE A 145 -8.42 14.86 7.54
C ILE A 145 -9.73 15.16 8.25
N LYS A 146 -10.62 14.17 8.40
CA LYS A 146 -11.90 14.33 9.10
C LYS A 146 -11.69 14.77 10.55
N ASP A 147 -10.74 14.13 11.23
CA ASP A 147 -10.33 14.56 12.58
C ASP A 147 -9.84 16.02 12.56
N PHE A 148 -9.02 16.40 11.57
CA PHE A 148 -8.51 17.78 11.51
C PHE A 148 -9.59 18.83 11.18
N LEU A 149 -10.44 18.55 10.19
CA LEU A 149 -11.52 19.44 9.79
C LEU A 149 -12.57 19.62 10.88
N SER A 150 -12.76 18.61 11.75
CA SER A 150 -13.60 18.76 12.94
C SER A 150 -13.11 19.86 13.90
N VAL A 151 -11.78 20.03 13.99
CA VAL A 151 -11.15 21.12 14.76
C VAL A 151 -11.22 22.43 13.97
N LEU A 152 -10.91 22.37 12.67
CA LEU A 152 -10.94 23.51 11.77
C LEU A 152 -12.34 23.77 11.21
N ASN A 153 -13.37 23.78 12.05
CA ASN A 153 -14.74 23.91 11.54
C ASN A 153 -14.98 25.28 10.86
N PRO A 154 -15.89 25.37 9.88
CA PRO A 154 -16.07 26.58 9.07
C PRO A 154 -16.42 27.84 9.87
N VAL A 155 -17.15 27.69 10.98
CA VAL A 155 -17.54 28.82 11.84
C VAL A 155 -16.31 29.42 12.51
N ILE A 156 -15.46 28.58 13.11
CA ILE A 156 -14.22 29.02 13.78
C ILE A 156 -13.25 29.63 12.77
N VAL A 157 -13.06 28.99 11.61
CA VAL A 157 -12.16 29.49 10.56
C VAL A 157 -12.59 30.87 10.07
N THR A 158 -13.90 31.07 9.85
CA THR A 158 -14.45 32.37 9.43
C THR A 158 -14.30 33.43 10.52
N GLN A 159 -14.55 33.07 11.79
CA GLN A 159 -14.44 33.99 12.91
C GLN A 159 -13.00 34.47 13.14
N ILE A 160 -12.02 33.59 12.98
CA ILE A 160 -10.60 33.91 13.11
C ILE A 160 -10.13 34.84 11.98
N ASN A 161 -10.70 34.67 10.77
CA ASN A 161 -10.39 35.47 9.58
C ASN A 161 -8.87 35.62 9.32
N ASN A 162 -8.17 34.48 9.25
CA ASN A 162 -6.74 34.42 8.97
C ASN A 162 -6.48 33.78 7.60
N ASP A 163 -5.77 34.47 6.71
CA ASP A 163 -5.57 34.03 5.33
C ASP A 163 -4.89 32.66 5.20
N ILE A 164 -3.91 32.37 6.07
CA ILE A 164 -3.20 31.08 6.08
C ILE A 164 -4.17 29.97 6.48
N LEU A 165 -4.92 30.19 7.57
CA LEU A 165 -5.91 29.22 8.06
C LEU A 165 -7.01 28.97 7.03
N THR A 166 -7.57 30.03 6.45
CA THR A 166 -8.65 29.95 5.45
C THR A 166 -8.19 29.20 4.22
N GLN A 167 -7.01 29.53 3.67
CA GLN A 167 -6.48 28.83 2.50
C GLN A 167 -6.17 27.36 2.81
N TYR A 168 -5.63 27.05 3.98
CA TYR A 168 -5.34 25.67 4.36
C TYR A 168 -6.63 24.85 4.58
N HIS A 169 -7.65 25.43 5.22
CA HIS A 169 -8.95 24.80 5.39
C HIS A 169 -9.60 24.48 4.03
N SER A 170 -9.61 25.44 3.08
CA SER A 170 -10.10 25.19 1.72
C SER A 170 -9.30 24.09 1.00
N TYR A 171 -7.98 24.04 1.19
CA TYR A 171 -7.14 22.97 0.66
C TYR A 171 -7.49 21.60 1.23
N LEU A 172 -7.74 21.51 2.53
CA LEU A 172 -8.14 20.25 3.19
C LEU A 172 -9.51 19.75 2.71
N LEU A 173 -10.49 20.64 2.52
CA LEU A 173 -11.81 20.29 1.99
C LEU A 173 -11.71 19.67 0.58
N GLU A 174 -10.91 20.27 -0.31
CA GLU A 174 -10.68 19.72 -1.65
C GLU A 174 -10.06 18.31 -1.57
N LYS A 175 -9.14 18.09 -0.63
CA LYS A 175 -8.48 16.80 -0.42
C LYS A 175 -9.45 15.77 0.16
N GLU A 176 -10.27 16.14 1.13
CA GLU A 176 -11.30 15.28 1.71
C GLU A 176 -12.25 14.78 0.62
N GLN A 177 -12.77 15.68 -0.23
CA GLN A 177 -13.65 15.31 -1.32
C GLN A 177 -12.97 14.29 -2.25
N HIS A 178 -11.72 14.54 -2.63
CA HIS A 178 -10.96 13.59 -3.47
C HIS A 178 -10.79 12.21 -2.80
N PHE A 179 -10.73 12.15 -1.47
CA PHE A 179 -10.62 10.88 -0.75
C PHE A 179 -11.94 10.15 -0.58
N ASP A 180 -13.03 10.87 -0.39
CA ASP A 180 -14.36 10.26 -0.42
C ASP A 180 -14.61 9.66 -1.83
N GLU A 181 -14.23 10.36 -2.90
CA GLU A 181 -14.26 9.81 -4.27
C GLU A 181 -13.36 8.58 -4.43
N ALA A 182 -12.13 8.62 -3.90
CA ALA A 182 -11.21 7.49 -3.92
C ALA A 182 -11.75 6.27 -3.15
N HIS A 183 -12.35 6.50 -1.99
CA HIS A 183 -12.96 5.48 -1.14
C HIS A 183 -14.16 4.83 -1.83
N LEU A 184 -15.09 5.63 -2.35
CA LEU A 184 -16.23 5.14 -3.12
C LEU A 184 -15.77 4.35 -4.35
N SER A 185 -14.77 4.88 -5.05
CA SER A 185 -14.19 4.18 -6.19
C SER A 185 -13.53 2.87 -5.79
N ALA A 186 -12.90 2.77 -4.63
CA ALA A 186 -12.19 1.57 -4.19
C ALA A 186 -13.13 0.37 -4.06
N GLU A 187 -14.36 0.58 -3.59
CA GLU A 187 -15.35 -0.49 -3.37
C GLU A 187 -16.01 -0.99 -4.68
N ASN A 188 -15.94 -0.20 -5.76
CA ASN A 188 -16.60 -0.49 -7.02
C ASN A 188 -15.98 -1.65 -7.83
N TYR A 189 -14.84 -2.21 -7.40
CA TYR A 189 -14.23 -3.36 -8.08
C TYR A 189 -15.18 -4.58 -8.13
N THR A 190 -16.16 -4.63 -7.22
CA THR A 190 -17.15 -5.70 -7.14
C THR A 190 -18.29 -5.59 -8.16
N MET A 191 -18.51 -4.39 -8.71
CA MET A 191 -19.62 -4.07 -9.62
C MET A 191 -19.14 -3.75 -11.05
N LEU A 192 -17.96 -3.16 -11.17
CA LEU A 192 -17.40 -2.71 -12.44
C LEU A 192 -16.61 -3.83 -13.13
N PRO A 193 -16.73 -3.97 -14.46
CA PRO A 193 -15.88 -4.87 -15.23
C PRO A 193 -14.41 -4.43 -15.17
N LEU A 194 -13.49 -5.38 -15.37
CA LEU A 194 -12.05 -5.15 -15.23
C LEU A 194 -11.52 -3.97 -16.06
N LYS A 195 -12.08 -3.69 -17.25
CA LYS A 195 -11.70 -2.56 -18.12
C LYS A 195 -11.97 -1.19 -17.50
N GLU A 196 -12.91 -1.10 -16.55
CA GLU A 196 -13.31 0.14 -15.88
C GLU A 196 -12.60 0.32 -14.54
N TRP A 197 -11.77 -0.64 -14.15
CA TRP A 197 -10.98 -0.52 -12.94
C TRP A 197 -9.98 0.62 -13.07
N ASN A 198 -9.81 1.35 -11.97
CA ASN A 198 -8.81 2.38 -11.82
C ASN A 198 -7.82 2.00 -10.71
N TRP A 199 -6.99 2.96 -10.33
CA TRP A 199 -5.98 2.75 -9.30
C TRP A 199 -6.58 2.24 -7.98
N TRP A 200 -7.69 2.84 -7.54
CA TRP A 200 -8.30 2.55 -6.24
C TRP A 200 -9.04 1.23 -6.21
N THR A 201 -9.78 0.89 -7.28
CA THR A 201 -10.39 -0.45 -7.40
C THR A 201 -9.32 -1.53 -7.39
N CYS A 202 -8.22 -1.34 -8.13
CA CYS A 202 -7.11 -2.29 -8.15
C CYS A 202 -6.46 -2.41 -6.76
N ALA A 203 -6.19 -1.29 -6.08
CA ALA A 203 -5.59 -1.29 -4.75
C ALA A 203 -6.46 -2.02 -3.72
N LYS A 204 -7.79 -1.82 -3.77
CA LYS A 204 -8.74 -2.52 -2.91
C LYS A 204 -8.81 -4.01 -3.24
N PHE A 205 -8.89 -4.37 -4.51
CA PHE A 205 -8.89 -5.77 -4.95
C PHE A 205 -7.61 -6.48 -4.49
N PHE A 206 -6.44 -5.89 -4.75
CA PHE A 206 -5.14 -6.41 -4.32
C PHE A 206 -5.07 -6.58 -2.81
N HIS A 207 -5.52 -5.59 -2.04
CA HIS A 207 -5.55 -5.70 -0.58
C HIS A 207 -6.47 -6.82 -0.09
N THR A 208 -7.66 -6.94 -0.67
CA THR A 208 -8.66 -7.95 -0.31
C THR A 208 -8.15 -9.37 -0.61
N TYR A 209 -7.56 -9.58 -1.79
CA TYR A 209 -7.16 -10.90 -2.28
C TYR A 209 -5.71 -11.29 -1.97
N LYS A 210 -4.93 -10.44 -1.30
CA LYS A 210 -3.53 -10.76 -0.97
C LYS A 210 -3.38 -12.07 -0.17
N LYS A 211 -4.30 -12.33 0.77
CA LYS A 211 -4.26 -13.55 1.58
C LYS A 211 -4.66 -14.78 0.78
N HIS A 212 -5.65 -14.63 -0.12
CA HIS A 212 -6.14 -15.70 -0.98
C HIS A 212 -5.04 -16.27 -1.89
N PHE A 213 -4.21 -15.38 -2.45
CA PHE A 213 -3.16 -15.77 -3.40
C PHE A 213 -1.77 -15.91 -2.77
N ASP A 214 -1.63 -15.72 -1.46
CA ASP A 214 -0.33 -15.54 -0.78
C ASP A 214 0.57 -14.53 -1.52
N ALA A 215 0.01 -13.32 -1.69
CA ALA A 215 0.54 -12.31 -2.59
C ALA A 215 1.13 -11.11 -1.86
N GLY A 216 2.16 -10.53 -2.48
CA GLY A 216 2.60 -9.16 -2.18
C GLY A 216 1.92 -8.15 -3.10
N TRP A 217 1.73 -6.92 -2.64
CA TRP A 217 1.26 -5.83 -3.51
C TRP A 217 1.78 -4.48 -3.04
N GLY A 218 1.86 -3.52 -3.95
CA GLY A 218 2.26 -2.16 -3.62
C GLY A 218 2.50 -1.27 -4.83
N THR A 219 2.84 -0.02 -4.53
CA THR A 219 3.23 0.97 -5.53
C THR A 219 4.71 0.81 -5.86
N VAL A 220 5.04 0.73 -7.15
CA VAL A 220 6.42 0.62 -7.63
C VAL A 220 6.81 1.91 -8.35
N PRO A 221 7.92 2.56 -7.95
CA PRO A 221 8.46 3.71 -8.65
C PRO A 221 8.82 3.36 -10.10
N ASN A 222 8.51 4.26 -11.03
CA ASN A 222 8.85 4.09 -12.44
C ASN A 222 9.00 5.47 -13.11
N ASN A 223 9.89 5.56 -14.11
CA ASN A 223 10.29 6.83 -14.73
C ASN A 223 9.13 7.57 -15.43
N ARG A 224 8.05 6.86 -15.77
CA ARG A 224 6.84 7.42 -16.41
C ARG A 224 5.71 7.70 -15.41
N GLY A 225 6.02 7.64 -14.11
CA GLY A 225 5.05 7.66 -13.03
C GLY A 225 4.93 6.30 -12.35
N PRO A 226 4.48 6.29 -11.08
CA PRO A 226 4.32 5.07 -10.30
C PRO A 226 3.32 4.12 -10.95
N LEU A 227 3.54 2.82 -10.76
CA LEU A 227 2.57 1.78 -11.11
C LEU A 227 2.12 1.03 -9.86
N LEU A 228 0.93 0.46 -9.90
CA LEU A 228 0.44 -0.41 -8.85
C LEU A 228 0.63 -1.86 -9.28
N ALA A 229 1.12 -2.71 -8.39
CA ALA A 229 1.39 -4.10 -8.74
C ALA A 229 1.00 -5.10 -7.65
N PHE A 230 0.70 -6.32 -8.10
CA PHE A 230 0.31 -7.49 -7.31
C PHE A 230 1.11 -8.70 -7.80
N TRP A 231 1.81 -9.39 -6.90
CA TRP A 231 2.73 -10.49 -7.23
C TRP A 231 2.34 -11.75 -6.46
N PHE A 232 2.19 -12.88 -7.15
CA PHE A 232 1.73 -14.13 -6.53
C PHE A 232 2.20 -15.40 -7.26
N GLY A 233 2.07 -16.54 -6.59
CA GLY A 233 2.29 -17.87 -7.17
C GLY A 233 3.74 -18.25 -7.43
N GLY A 234 4.71 -17.71 -6.68
CA GLY A 234 6.14 -17.96 -6.91
C GLY A 234 6.57 -19.42 -6.73
N GLU A 235 6.81 -20.11 -7.85
CA GLU A 235 7.25 -21.51 -7.88
C GLU A 235 8.70 -21.62 -8.36
N LYS A 236 9.50 -22.40 -7.64
CA LYS A 236 10.92 -22.60 -7.92
C LYS A 236 11.14 -23.78 -8.88
N PHE A 237 12.09 -23.62 -9.80
CA PHE A 237 12.52 -24.68 -10.69
C PHE A 237 14.00 -24.51 -11.09
N THR A 238 14.60 -25.56 -11.61
CA THR A 238 16.01 -25.56 -12.02
C THR A 238 16.12 -25.60 -13.55
N LEU A 239 16.96 -24.73 -14.11
CA LEU A 239 17.31 -24.71 -15.51
C LEU A 239 18.73 -25.23 -15.71
N THR A 240 18.90 -26.24 -16.54
CA THR A 240 20.22 -26.67 -17.02
C THR A 240 20.55 -25.94 -18.32
N LYS A 241 21.65 -25.18 -18.32
CA LYS A 241 22.21 -24.52 -19.50
C LYS A 241 22.91 -25.53 -20.42
N ALA A 242 23.25 -25.09 -21.63
CA ALA A 242 24.00 -25.90 -22.60
C ALA A 242 25.39 -26.37 -22.09
N ASN A 243 25.99 -25.64 -21.14
CA ASN A 243 27.28 -25.98 -20.51
C ASN A 243 27.14 -26.89 -19.27
N ASN A 244 25.97 -27.50 -19.04
CA ASN A 244 25.62 -28.30 -17.85
C ASN A 244 25.60 -27.53 -16.51
N GLU A 245 25.72 -26.21 -16.53
CA GLU A 245 25.51 -25.38 -15.34
C GLU A 245 24.02 -25.30 -15.03
N THR A 246 23.66 -25.46 -13.75
CA THR A 246 22.29 -25.34 -13.28
C THR A 246 22.04 -23.97 -12.65
N ILE A 247 20.88 -23.39 -12.96
CA ILE A 247 20.40 -22.15 -12.34
C ILE A 247 19.06 -22.40 -11.67
N ASN A 248 18.93 -21.93 -10.43
CA ASN A 248 17.64 -21.85 -9.74
C ASN A 248 16.89 -20.58 -10.18
N LEU A 249 15.62 -20.75 -10.53
CA LEU A 249 14.74 -19.68 -10.99
C LEU A 249 13.42 -19.77 -10.25
N THR A 250 12.72 -18.64 -10.16
CA THR A 250 11.33 -18.60 -9.66
C THR A 250 10.41 -18.04 -10.73
N LEU A 251 9.39 -18.80 -11.13
CA LEU A 251 8.31 -18.35 -12.01
C LEU A 251 7.15 -17.85 -11.16
N TYR A 252 6.65 -16.65 -11.45
CA TYR A 252 5.56 -16.03 -10.68
C TYR A 252 4.69 -15.15 -11.59
N MET A 253 3.54 -14.70 -11.08
CA MET A 253 2.65 -13.76 -11.77
C MET A 253 2.87 -12.32 -11.30
N ASP A 254 2.70 -11.36 -12.21
CA ASP A 254 2.38 -9.98 -11.84
C ASP A 254 1.08 -9.49 -12.49
N ILE A 255 0.33 -8.70 -11.73
CA ILE A 255 -0.75 -7.84 -12.24
C ILE A 255 -0.26 -6.41 -12.06
N ILE A 256 -0.19 -5.65 -13.13
CA ILE A 256 0.22 -4.25 -13.13
C ILE A 256 -0.96 -3.39 -13.55
N PHE A 257 -1.30 -2.38 -12.75
CA PHE A 257 -2.14 -1.28 -13.19
C PHE A 257 -1.28 -0.07 -13.55
N ARG A 258 -1.38 0.38 -14.81
CA ARG A 258 -0.69 1.56 -15.35
C ARG A 258 -1.51 2.10 -16.54
N ASP A 259 -1.49 3.42 -16.74
CA ASP A 259 -2.14 4.07 -17.90
C ASP A 259 -3.62 3.69 -18.06
N LYS A 260 -4.35 3.57 -16.94
CA LYS A 260 -5.76 3.14 -16.89
C LYS A 260 -6.01 1.73 -17.44
N ARG A 261 -5.01 0.85 -17.38
CA ARG A 261 -5.10 -0.54 -17.87
C ARG A 261 -4.50 -1.52 -16.89
N VAL A 262 -5.13 -2.68 -16.80
CA VAL A 262 -4.61 -3.86 -16.10
C VAL A 262 -3.82 -4.72 -17.08
N GLU A 263 -2.58 -5.04 -16.74
CA GLU A 263 -1.74 -6.00 -17.46
C GLU A 263 -1.50 -7.21 -16.55
N VAL A 264 -1.71 -8.41 -17.08
CA VAL A 264 -1.36 -9.67 -16.40
C VAL A 264 -0.20 -10.31 -17.14
N ALA A 265 0.86 -10.69 -16.43
CA ALA A 265 2.01 -11.34 -17.03
C ALA A 265 2.65 -12.37 -16.09
N TYR A 266 3.40 -13.28 -16.70
CA TYR A 266 4.32 -14.17 -16.03
C TYR A 266 5.70 -13.51 -15.98
N ARG A 267 6.38 -13.65 -14.84
CA ARG A 267 7.71 -13.13 -14.59
C ARG A 267 8.66 -14.21 -14.09
N LEU A 268 9.94 -13.98 -14.35
CA LEU A 268 11.02 -14.83 -13.92
C LEU A 268 11.91 -14.05 -12.95
N SER A 269 12.09 -14.57 -11.74
CA SER A 269 13.15 -14.19 -10.81
C SER A 269 14.42 -14.95 -11.17
N LEU A 270 15.54 -14.24 -11.22
CA LEU A 270 16.85 -14.82 -11.54
C LEU A 270 17.60 -15.29 -10.29
N GLU A 271 17.07 -15.04 -9.08
CA GLU A 271 17.67 -15.48 -7.80
C GLU A 271 19.17 -15.13 -7.68
N GLY A 272 19.57 -13.94 -8.15
CA GLY A 272 20.97 -13.49 -8.15
C GLY A 272 21.81 -13.91 -9.37
N ASN A 273 21.27 -14.72 -10.28
CA ASN A 273 21.95 -15.19 -11.50
C ASN A 273 21.83 -14.17 -12.64
N THR A 274 22.42 -12.98 -12.45
CA THR A 274 22.20 -11.81 -13.31
C THR A 274 22.97 -11.84 -14.63
N GLN A 275 23.88 -12.80 -14.83
CA GLN A 275 24.86 -12.79 -15.92
C GLN A 275 24.37 -13.42 -17.25
N THR A 276 23.20 -14.06 -17.30
CA THR A 276 22.73 -14.81 -18.50
C THR A 276 21.28 -14.54 -18.88
N THR A 277 20.88 -13.28 -19.05
CA THR A 277 19.44 -12.93 -19.17
C THR A 277 18.77 -13.30 -20.50
N PRO A 278 19.36 -13.09 -21.70
CA PRO A 278 18.67 -13.40 -22.97
C PRO A 278 18.50 -14.90 -23.23
N GLU A 279 19.56 -15.68 -22.98
CA GLU A 279 19.57 -17.13 -23.21
C GLU A 279 18.61 -17.85 -22.28
N VAL A 280 18.73 -17.64 -20.96
CA VAL A 280 17.82 -18.20 -19.94
C VAL A 280 16.38 -17.81 -20.25
N ARG A 281 16.14 -16.54 -20.56
CA ARG A 281 14.80 -16.07 -20.93
C ARG A 281 14.28 -16.76 -22.19
N ASN A 282 15.11 -16.92 -23.22
CA ASN A 282 14.73 -17.60 -24.46
C ASN A 282 14.35 -19.05 -24.19
N GLN A 283 15.19 -19.78 -23.47
CA GLN A 283 14.98 -21.19 -23.16
C GLN A 283 13.68 -21.38 -22.38
N VAL A 284 13.49 -20.61 -21.30
CA VAL A 284 12.25 -20.68 -20.50
C VAL A 284 11.04 -20.22 -21.30
N TYR A 285 11.13 -19.14 -22.09
CA TYR A 285 10.01 -18.66 -22.90
C TYR A 285 9.59 -19.68 -23.96
N ASN A 286 10.56 -20.30 -24.64
CA ASN A 286 10.30 -21.28 -25.69
C ASN A 286 9.70 -22.58 -25.13
N ALA A 287 10.01 -22.95 -23.89
CA ALA A 287 9.37 -24.06 -23.20
C ALA A 287 7.97 -23.68 -22.69
N PHE A 288 7.80 -22.49 -22.12
CA PHE A 288 6.59 -22.10 -21.41
C PHE A 288 5.46 -21.60 -22.33
N CYS A 289 5.78 -20.86 -23.39
CA CYS A 289 4.76 -20.30 -24.30
C CYS A 289 3.91 -21.38 -25.00
N PRO A 290 4.48 -22.50 -25.50
CA PRO A 290 3.67 -23.62 -26.01
C PRO A 290 2.76 -24.23 -24.95
N TYR A 291 3.25 -24.35 -23.70
CA TYR A 291 2.46 -24.85 -22.59
C TYR A 291 1.26 -23.93 -22.27
N LEU A 292 1.47 -22.62 -22.29
CA LEU A 292 0.38 -21.62 -22.17
C LEU A 292 -0.65 -21.77 -23.30
N LYS A 293 -0.19 -21.89 -24.55
CA LYS A 293 -1.07 -22.06 -25.71
C LYS A 293 -1.93 -23.33 -25.61
N TYR A 294 -1.34 -24.45 -25.16
CA TYR A 294 -2.08 -25.69 -24.90
C TYR A 294 -3.17 -25.52 -23.84
N LYS A 295 -2.98 -24.60 -22.89
CA LYS A 295 -3.97 -24.21 -21.87
C LYS A 295 -4.87 -23.05 -22.31
N ASN A 296 -4.92 -22.73 -23.60
CA ASN A 296 -5.70 -21.63 -24.18
C ASN A 296 -5.36 -20.24 -23.62
N VAL A 297 -4.11 -20.05 -23.17
CA VAL A 297 -3.59 -18.75 -22.73
C VAL A 297 -2.68 -18.19 -23.83
N GLU A 298 -3.14 -17.16 -24.52
CA GLU A 298 -2.32 -16.45 -25.49
C GLU A 298 -1.41 -15.45 -24.78
N CYS A 299 -0.17 -15.38 -25.23
CA CYS A 299 0.76 -14.41 -24.69
C CYS A 299 1.64 -13.82 -25.78
N LYS A 300 2.12 -12.60 -25.53
CA LYS A 300 3.17 -11.96 -26.30
C LYS A 300 4.46 -11.92 -25.51
N ARG A 301 5.56 -11.98 -26.25
CA ARG A 301 6.90 -11.78 -25.71
C ARG A 301 7.17 -10.29 -25.48
N PRO A 302 7.48 -9.86 -24.24
CA PRO A 302 7.88 -8.47 -23.99
C PRO A 302 9.19 -8.09 -24.69
N SER A 303 9.42 -6.79 -24.95
CA SER A 303 10.75 -6.32 -25.35
C SER A 303 11.78 -6.65 -24.27
N PHE A 304 12.98 -7.06 -24.69
CA PHE A 304 14.04 -7.35 -23.74
C PHE A 304 14.64 -6.07 -23.19
N THR A 305 14.70 -5.96 -21.88
CA THR A 305 15.51 -4.98 -21.16
C THR A 305 16.42 -5.74 -20.21
N LYS A 306 17.68 -5.29 -20.08
CA LYS A 306 18.65 -5.92 -19.17
C LYS A 306 18.09 -5.85 -17.75
N ALA A 307 17.73 -7.01 -17.21
CA ALA A 307 17.16 -7.12 -15.88
C ALA A 307 18.27 -7.32 -14.84
N LYS A 308 18.11 -6.68 -13.67
CA LYS A 308 18.99 -6.89 -12.51
C LYS A 308 18.56 -8.11 -11.70
N GLU A 309 17.27 -8.28 -11.43
CA GLU A 309 16.78 -9.35 -10.53
C GLU A 309 15.62 -10.14 -11.12
N THR A 310 14.69 -9.45 -11.80
CA THR A 310 13.49 -10.07 -12.38
C THR A 310 13.21 -9.56 -13.78
N LEU A 311 12.60 -10.39 -14.63
CA LEU A 311 12.19 -10.03 -15.98
C LEU A 311 10.75 -10.44 -16.28
N LYS A 312 10.09 -9.67 -17.15
CA LYS A 312 8.77 -10.05 -17.70
C LYS A 312 8.99 -11.12 -18.78
N LEU A 313 8.46 -12.32 -18.54
CA LEU A 313 8.64 -13.48 -19.41
C LEU A 313 7.61 -13.47 -20.54
N ALA A 314 6.32 -13.43 -20.18
CA ALA A 314 5.20 -13.54 -21.11
C ALA A 314 4.03 -12.66 -20.63
N GLN A 315 3.53 -11.77 -21.48
CA GLN A 315 2.34 -10.96 -21.17
C GLN A 315 1.11 -11.60 -21.79
N ILE A 316 0.06 -11.83 -20.99
CA ILE A 316 -1.20 -12.41 -21.45
C ILE A 316 -1.90 -11.41 -22.38
N THR A 317 -2.43 -11.90 -23.51
CA THR A 317 -3.04 -11.05 -24.56
C THR A 317 -4.53 -11.33 -24.79
N ASN A 318 -5.04 -12.51 -24.42
CA ASN A 318 -6.43 -12.90 -24.62
C ASN A 318 -7.28 -12.83 -23.34
N LEU A 319 -6.89 -12.00 -22.36
CA LEU A 319 -7.72 -11.74 -21.19
C LEU A 319 -8.92 -10.88 -21.61
N ASP A 320 -10.14 -11.38 -21.36
CA ASP A 320 -11.35 -10.56 -21.52
C ASP A 320 -11.41 -9.52 -20.39
N TYR A 321 -11.46 -8.25 -20.76
CA TYR A 321 -11.52 -7.13 -19.82
C TYR A 321 -12.96 -6.72 -19.46
N ASN A 322 -13.98 -7.34 -20.07
CA ASN A 322 -15.38 -7.14 -19.67
C ASN A 322 -15.81 -8.04 -18.50
N ILE A 323 -14.94 -8.94 -18.05
CA ILE A 323 -15.23 -9.85 -16.94
C ILE A 323 -15.40 -9.10 -15.62
N GLN A 324 -16.21 -9.68 -14.75
CA GLN A 324 -16.37 -9.26 -13.36
C GLN A 324 -15.29 -9.88 -12.47
N TYR A 325 -15.15 -9.33 -11.26
CA TYR A 325 -14.03 -9.70 -10.37
C TYR A 325 -14.01 -11.20 -10.02
N GLN A 326 -15.16 -11.86 -9.87
CA GLN A 326 -15.20 -13.29 -9.52
C GLN A 326 -14.58 -14.15 -10.62
N ASP A 327 -14.89 -13.84 -11.87
CA ASP A 327 -14.35 -14.58 -13.02
C ASP A 327 -12.89 -14.21 -13.27
N PHE A 328 -12.49 -12.96 -12.98
CA PHE A 328 -11.09 -12.58 -12.95
C PHE A 328 -10.30 -13.38 -11.92
N VAL A 329 -10.82 -13.54 -10.69
CA VAL A 329 -10.20 -14.37 -9.64
C VAL A 329 -10.04 -15.82 -10.11
N LYS A 330 -11.08 -16.43 -10.69
CA LYS A 330 -10.99 -17.79 -11.26
C LYS A 330 -9.90 -17.89 -12.33
N LYS A 331 -9.77 -16.89 -13.21
CA LYS A 331 -8.70 -16.83 -14.21
C LYS A 331 -7.31 -16.76 -13.57
N LEU A 332 -7.14 -15.96 -12.52
CA LEU A 332 -5.87 -15.89 -11.79
C LEU A 332 -5.52 -17.22 -11.12
N GLU A 333 -6.50 -17.94 -10.57
CA GLU A 333 -6.30 -19.30 -10.01
C GLU A 333 -5.90 -20.31 -11.08
N GLU A 334 -6.52 -20.26 -12.27
CA GLU A 334 -6.12 -21.06 -13.43
C GLU A 334 -4.66 -20.77 -13.81
N TYR A 335 -4.28 -19.50 -13.92
CA TYR A 335 -2.92 -19.08 -14.24
C TYR A 335 -1.91 -19.52 -13.16
N GLN A 336 -2.27 -19.45 -11.88
CA GLN A 336 -1.42 -19.94 -10.80
C GLN A 336 -1.20 -21.46 -10.88
N LYS A 337 -2.24 -22.23 -11.22
CA LYS A 337 -2.14 -23.69 -11.41
C LYS A 337 -1.21 -24.05 -12.59
N ILE A 338 -1.20 -23.24 -13.65
CA ILE A 338 -0.29 -23.41 -14.79
C ILE A 338 1.16 -23.29 -14.34
N ILE A 339 1.52 -22.28 -13.53
CA ILE A 339 2.87 -22.12 -13.00
C ILE A 339 3.30 -23.35 -12.22
N LYS A 340 2.46 -23.79 -11.27
CA LYS A 340 2.72 -24.96 -10.41
C LYS A 340 3.04 -26.21 -11.23
N ARG A 341 2.21 -26.50 -12.23
CA ARG A 341 2.40 -27.67 -13.10
C ARG A 341 3.63 -27.54 -13.99
N PHE A 342 3.87 -26.36 -14.55
CA PHE A 342 5.06 -26.13 -15.36
C PHE A 342 6.34 -26.31 -14.54
N ALA A 343 6.45 -25.67 -13.38
CA ALA A 343 7.63 -25.77 -12.53
C ALA A 343 7.91 -27.21 -12.05
N ALA A 344 6.86 -27.97 -11.71
CA ALA A 344 6.98 -29.37 -11.31
C ALA A 344 7.50 -30.25 -12.47
N ASN A 345 6.95 -30.08 -13.68
CA ASN A 345 7.31 -30.87 -14.85
C ASN A 345 8.64 -30.45 -15.47
N PHE A 346 9.02 -29.18 -15.34
CA PHE A 346 10.29 -28.67 -15.88
C PHE A 346 11.50 -29.39 -15.28
N ASN A 347 11.40 -29.82 -14.02
CA ASN A 347 12.45 -30.60 -13.36
C ASN A 347 12.41 -32.10 -13.73
N GLN A 348 11.31 -32.58 -14.35
CA GLN A 348 11.12 -33.99 -14.74
C GLN A 348 11.37 -34.25 -16.24
N GLU A 349 11.24 -33.23 -17.10
CA GLU A 349 11.42 -33.35 -18.54
C GLU A 349 12.74 -32.73 -19.03
N LEU A 350 13.80 -33.56 -19.06
CA LEU A 350 14.78 -33.55 -20.16
C LEU A 350 14.42 -34.68 -21.13
N SER A 351 13.21 -34.65 -21.68
CA SER A 351 12.80 -35.47 -22.83
C SER A 351 11.57 -34.85 -23.48
N PRO A 352 11.59 -34.52 -24.78
CA PRO A 352 10.50 -33.81 -25.44
C PRO A 352 9.40 -34.80 -25.81
N THR A 353 8.46 -35.04 -24.90
CA THR A 353 7.16 -35.61 -25.27
C THR A 353 6.08 -34.99 -24.39
N LEU A 354 5.14 -34.29 -25.04
CA LEU A 354 3.89 -33.77 -24.48
C LEU A 354 3.29 -34.73 -23.43
N PRO A 355 2.79 -34.24 -22.28
CA PRO A 355 2.16 -35.11 -21.30
C PRO A 355 0.90 -35.74 -21.90
N ALA A 356 0.87 -37.07 -21.85
CA ALA A 356 -0.29 -37.89 -22.20
C ALA A 356 -1.49 -37.52 -21.31
N SER A 357 -2.66 -37.57 -21.92
CA SER A 357 -3.99 -37.31 -21.37
C SER A 357 -4.22 -37.78 -19.93
N ASP A 358 -4.85 -36.94 -19.12
CA ASP A 358 -5.49 -37.29 -17.85
C ASP A 358 -6.41 -38.51 -18.06
N SER A 359 -6.02 -39.68 -17.55
CA SER A 359 -6.91 -40.84 -17.41
C SER A 359 -7.33 -41.00 -15.95
N LEU A 360 -8.64 -40.95 -15.76
CA LEU A 360 -9.35 -41.17 -14.51
C LEU A 360 -8.99 -42.55 -13.92
N VAL A 361 -8.46 -42.55 -12.70
CA VAL A 361 -8.38 -43.75 -11.87
C VAL A 361 -9.77 -44.02 -11.31
N ASN A 362 -10.50 -44.93 -11.98
CA ASN A 362 -11.64 -45.63 -11.37
C ASN A 362 -11.10 -46.70 -10.42
N THR A 363 -10.98 -46.37 -9.13
CA THR A 363 -10.85 -47.38 -8.07
C THR A 363 -12.22 -47.94 -7.74
N VAL A 364 -12.45 -49.17 -8.20
CA VAL A 364 -13.45 -50.09 -7.69
C VAL A 364 -13.17 -50.30 -6.19
N VAL A 365 -14.12 -49.93 -5.33
CA VAL A 365 -14.11 -50.33 -3.92
C VAL A 365 -15.24 -51.32 -3.71
N SER A 366 -14.84 -52.55 -3.41
CA SER A 366 -15.66 -53.66 -2.95
C SER A 366 -16.37 -53.31 -1.63
N ARG A 367 -17.68 -53.56 -1.57
CA ARG A 367 -18.46 -53.58 -0.32
C ARG A 367 -18.15 -54.86 0.46
N PRO A 368 -18.02 -54.79 1.79
CA PRO A 368 -18.37 -55.92 2.65
C PRO A 368 -19.78 -55.72 3.23
N GLU A 369 -20.56 -56.79 3.18
CA GLU A 369 -21.78 -56.98 3.95
C GLU A 369 -21.49 -56.91 5.45
N LYS A 370 -22.40 -56.32 6.23
CA LYS A 370 -22.70 -56.80 7.58
C LYS A 370 -24.12 -56.43 8.00
N SER A 371 -24.87 -57.50 8.20
CA SER A 371 -26.16 -57.64 8.86
C SER A 371 -26.18 -57.03 10.27
N LEU A 372 -27.27 -56.30 10.56
CA LEU A 372 -27.68 -55.91 11.90
C LEU A 372 -28.55 -57.02 12.50
N HIS A 373 -28.09 -57.60 13.61
CA HIS A 373 -28.95 -58.16 14.65
C HIS A 373 -28.33 -57.85 16.02
N ILE A 374 -29.10 -57.08 16.80
CA ILE A 374 -29.02 -56.75 18.24
C ILE A 374 -27.86 -55.87 18.68
#